data_AF-A0A382E5I0-F1
#
_entry.id   AF-A0A382E5I0-F1
#
_cell.length_a   1.000
_cell.length_b   1.000
_cell.length_c   1.000
_cell.angle_alpha   90.00
_cell.angle_beta   90.00
_cell.angle_gamma   90.00
#
_symmetry.space_group_name_H-M   'P 1'
#
loop_
_entity.id
_entity.type
_entity.pdbx_description
1 polymer ?
#
loop_
_entity_poly.entity_id
_entity_poly.type
_entity_poly.pdbx_seq_one_letter_code
_entity_poly.pdbx_strand_id
1 'polypeptide(L)' 'MQTEKHTKQHGSPYDRGSADYYYGRGMDPHYYPNGTGSAPRIEVEDMTEAEKVAYFAGYEEETDQKSWY' A
#
# COMPACT_ATOMS: atom_id res chain seq x y z
N MET A 1 6.96 5.49 -22.62
CA MET A 1 6.55 4.60 -21.52
C MET A 1 6.01 5.52 -20.44
N GLN A 2 4.70 5.50 -20.19
CA GLN A 2 4.11 6.33 -19.15
C GLN A 2 4.61 5.78 -17.82
N THR A 3 5.49 6.52 -17.14
CA THR A 3 5.86 6.19 -15.76
C THR A 3 4.62 6.48 -14.93
N GLU A 4 3.80 5.47 -14.68
CA GLU A 4 2.67 5.59 -13.76
C GLU A 4 3.24 5.95 -12.39
N LYS A 5 3.21 7.24 -12.05
CA LYS A 5 3.57 7.73 -10.73
C LYS A 5 2.48 7.23 -9.78
N HIS A 6 2.73 6.11 -9.11
CA HIS A 6 1.90 5.70 -7.98
C HIS A 6 1.87 6.86 -6.99
N THR A 7 0.67 7.32 -6.65
CA THR A 7 0.51 8.46 -5.76
C THR A 7 0.98 8.05 -4.38
N LYS A 8 2.05 8.69 -3.87
CA LYS A 8 2.53 8.49 -2.48
C LYS A 8 1.66 9.23 -1.46
N GLN A 9 0.36 9.36 -1.75
CA GLN A 9 -0.58 10.00 -0.85
C GLN A 9 -0.83 9.08 0.34
N HIS A 10 -1.02 9.67 1.52
CA HIS A 10 -1.36 8.92 2.72
C HIS A 10 -2.61 8.08 2.47
N GLY A 11 -2.49 6.77 2.71
CA GLY A 11 -3.59 5.83 2.50
C GLY A 11 -3.74 5.31 1.08
N SER A 12 -2.85 5.65 0.14
CA SER A 12 -2.83 5.03 -1.19
C SER A 12 -2.44 3.54 -1.13
N PRO A 13 -2.66 2.76 -2.19
CA PRO A 13 -2.23 1.36 -2.23
C PRO A 13 -0.72 1.19 -2.03
N TYR A 14 0.09 2.05 -2.66
CA TYR A 14 1.56 2.03 -2.50
C TYR A 14 1.97 2.34 -1.06
N ASP A 15 1.38 3.39 -0.46
CA ASP A 15 1.61 3.74 0.94
C ASP A 15 1.24 2.59 1.87
N ARG A 16 0.15 1.88 1.57
CA ARG A 16 -0.27 0.70 2.34
C ARG A 16 0.67 -0.48 2.18
N GLY A 17 1.13 -0.79 0.97
CA GLY A 17 2.10 -1.85 0.72
C GLY A 17 3.42 -1.62 1.47
N SER A 18 3.99 -0.41 1.35
CA SER A 18 5.21 -0.03 2.08
C SER A 18 4.98 -0.06 3.59
N ALA A 19 3.85 0.44 4.09
CA ALA A 19 3.53 0.36 5.51
C ALA A 19 3.41 -1.08 6.00
N ASP A 20 2.77 -1.97 5.23
CA ASP A 20 2.62 -3.36 5.64
C ASP A 20 3.99 -4.06 5.73
N TYR A 21 4.91 -3.83 4.77
CA TYR A 21 6.29 -4.32 4.89
C TYR A 21 7.02 -3.70 6.09
N TYR A 22 6.95 -2.36 6.25
CA TYR A 22 7.62 -1.63 7.32
C TYR A 22 7.20 -2.13 8.71
N TYR A 23 5.93 -2.48 8.89
CA TYR A 23 5.41 -3.05 10.14
C TYR A 23 5.53 -4.58 10.24
N GLY A 24 6.13 -5.26 9.25
CA GLY A 24 6.31 -6.71 9.23
C GLY A 24 5.01 -7.49 9.06
N ARG A 25 3.99 -6.90 8.43
CA ARG A 25 2.72 -7.56 8.08
C ARG A 25 2.88 -8.32 6.77
N GLY A 26 2.10 -9.39 6.60
CA GLY A 26 2.07 -10.12 5.34
C GLY A 26 1.46 -9.28 4.20
N MET A 27 1.70 -9.71 2.96
CA MET A 27 1.05 -9.13 1.78
C MET A 27 -0.46 -9.39 1.84
N ASP A 28 -1.21 -8.32 2.09
CA ASP A 28 -2.67 -8.28 2.10
C ASP A 28 -3.09 -7.06 1.28
N PRO A 29 -3.35 -7.18 -0.03
CA PRO A 29 -3.67 -6.01 -0.85
C PRO A 29 -4.97 -5.34 -0.41
N HIS A 30 -4.85 -4.14 0.16
CA HIS A 30 -5.96 -3.27 0.50
C HIS A 30 -5.46 -1.83 0.63
N TYR A 31 -6.35 -0.86 0.72
CA TYR A 31 -5.96 0.52 1.04
C TYR A 31 -7.10 1.33 1.68
N TYR A 32 -6.76 2.52 2.17
CA TYR A 32 -7.70 3.43 2.83
C TYR A 32 -7.59 4.83 2.19
N PRO A 33 -8.45 5.19 1.21
CA PRO A 33 -8.35 6.46 0.50
C PRO A 33 -8.40 7.71 1.42
N ASN A 34 -8.99 7.57 2.61
CA ASN A 34 -9.09 8.62 3.62
C ASN A 34 -8.03 8.49 4.74
N GLY A 35 -6.95 7.74 4.49
CA GLY A 35 -5.89 7.47 5.45
C GLY A 35 -6.09 6.18 6.24
N THR A 36 -4.98 5.57 6.67
CA THR A 36 -4.96 4.28 7.37
C THR A 36 -5.95 4.25 8.55
N GLY A 37 -6.88 3.29 8.51
CA GLY A 37 -7.89 3.08 9.57
C GLY A 37 -9.19 3.88 9.39
N SER A 38 -9.26 4.78 8.41
CA SER A 38 -10.46 5.56 8.08
C SER A 38 -11.28 4.90 6.99
N ALA A 39 -12.60 4.75 7.18
CA ALA A 39 -13.47 4.22 6.13
C ALA A 39 -13.47 5.09 4.85
N PRO A 40 -13.70 4.50 3.65
CA PRO A 40 -13.84 3.06 3.40
C PRO A 40 -12.48 2.33 3.42
N ARG A 41 -12.47 1.05 3.82
CA ARG A 41 -11.38 0.13 3.49
C ARG A 41 -11.72 -0.48 2.14
N ILE A 42 -10.83 -0.35 1.17
CA ILE A 42 -11.01 -0.97 -0.15
C ILE A 42 -10.29 -2.31 -0.12
N GLU A 43 -11.06 -3.39 -0.22
CA GLU A 43 -10.57 -4.76 -0.24
C GLU A 43 -9.98 -5.14 -1.61
N VAL A 44 -9.17 -6.19 -1.67
CA VAL A 44 -8.54 -6.65 -2.92
C VAL A 44 -9.56 -6.94 -4.03
N GLU A 45 -10.78 -7.37 -3.69
CA GLU A 45 -11.85 -7.63 -4.65
C GLU A 45 -12.34 -6.34 -5.34
N ASP A 46 -12.30 -5.21 -4.63
CA ASP A 46 -12.76 -3.91 -5.10
C ASP A 46 -11.63 -3.05 -5.69
N MET A 47 -10.38 -3.50 -5.59
CA MET A 47 -9.23 -2.84 -6.21
C MET A 47 -9.13 -3.15 -7.71
N THR A 48 -8.83 -2.12 -8.48
CA THR A 48 -8.37 -2.23 -9.88
C THR A 48 -7.00 -2.90 -9.96
N GLU A 49 -6.64 -3.40 -11.14
CA GLU A 49 -5.32 -4.00 -11.38
C GLU A 49 -4.18 -3.01 -11.09
N ALA A 50 -4.34 -1.74 -11.48
CA ALA A 50 -3.35 -0.69 -11.23
C ALA A 50 -3.14 -0.43 -9.72
N GLU A 51 -4.20 -0.47 -8.92
CA GLU A 51 -4.10 -0.32 -7.47
C GLU A 51 -3.42 -1.51 -6.82
N LYS A 52 -3.68 -2.74 -7.32
CA LYS A 52 -2.98 -3.95 -6.85
C LYS A 52 -1.49 -3.85 -7.16
N VAL A 53 -1.13 -3.48 -8.39
CA VAL A 53 0.26 -3.26 -8.80
C VAL A 53 0.93 -2.21 -7.92
N ALA A 54 0.24 -1.10 -7.63
CA ALA A 54 0.75 -0.07 -6.74
C ALA A 54 1.00 -0.60 -5.30
N TYR A 55 0.10 -1.42 -4.77
CA TYR A 55 0.29 -2.08 -3.46
C TYR A 55 1.54 -2.98 -3.45
N PHE A 56 1.66 -3.87 -4.43
CA PHE A 56 2.80 -4.78 -4.52
C PHE A 56 4.12 -4.01 -4.70
N ALA A 57 4.14 -2.98 -5.55
CA ALA A 57 5.30 -2.12 -5.71
C ALA A 57 5.71 -1.47 -4.38
N GLY A 58 4.76 -0.97 -3.60
CA GLY A 58 5.05 -0.40 -2.28
C GLY A 58 5.65 -1.41 -1.30
N TYR A 59 5.10 -2.64 -1.29
CA TYR A 59 5.59 -3.71 -0.41
C TYR A 59 6.99 -4.21 -0.81
N GLU A 60 7.27 -4.32 -2.11
CA GLU A 60 8.55 -4.81 -2.64
C GLU A 60 9.66 -3.75 -2.60
N GLU A 61 9.33 -2.47 -2.76
CA GLU A 61 10.30 -1.38 -2.75
C GLU A 61 10.68 -0.92 -1.33
N GLU A 62 9.85 -1.20 -0.33
CA GLU A 62 10.20 -0.88 1.05
C GLU A 62 11.36 -1.75 1.54
N THR A 63 12.36 -1.10 2.13
CA THR A 63 13.58 -1.77 2.59
C THR A 63 13.83 -1.57 4.07
N ASP A 64 13.12 -0.64 4.71
CA ASP A 64 13.17 -0.44 6.14
C ASP A 64 12.08 -1.25 6.85
N GLN A 65 12.37 -1.66 8.08
CA GLN A 65 11.39 -2.28 8.97
C GLN A 65 11.47 -1.62 10.34
N LYS A 66 10.30 -1.39 10.94
CA LYS A 66 10.20 -0.81 12.27
C LYS A 66 10.87 -1.71 13.29
N SER A 67 12.00 -1.24 13.83
CA SER A 67 12.57 -1.79 15.06
C SER A 67 11.70 -1.38 16.25
N TRP A 68 11.37 -2.37 17.09
CA TRP A 68 10.61 -2.16 18.32
C TRP A 68 11.48 -1.98 19.57
N TYR A 69 12.81 -2.02 19.40
CA TYR A 69 13.83 -1.93 20.45
C TYR A 69 14.56 -0.59 20.44
#